data_AF-A0A938WH10-F1
#
_entry.id   AF-A0A938WH10-F1
#
_cell.length_a   1.000
_cell.length_b   1.000
_cell.length_c   1.000
_cell.angle_alpha   90.00
_cell.angle_beta   90.00
_cell.angle_gamma   90.00
#
_symmetry.space_group_name_H-M   'P 1'
#
loop_
_entity.id
_entity.type
_entity.pdbx_description
1 polymer ?
#
loop_
_entity_poly.entity_id
_entity_poly.type
_entity_poly.pdbx_seq_one_letter_code
_entity_poly.pdbx_strand_id
1 'polypeptide(L)'
;GGLRHEQVLLSKLEAQGYRIARLPGKQTDADYAATKAAMAAGFDFIHQASLCNDEMRGSADLLRRIEQPSALGEWSYIPIECKLASKPRTTFLVQASAYCELLTPVLGSRPDDFELYLGGGRFQRYRTDQFWAWYQSLRQRYRAFREAFDPQQVPDDMPGDHGSWTAWIDQRLADQRDLMLVANMRQSQRLKLRAAGVTTIEELAAVPAGTAVSGLNPEALHELRQQAQLQITPPDANGRPAYRLRPVVPGKGLAALPATDAGDIWFDMEGIQDAVAGTKLEYLFGACFREVPDGAPHFLAWWAHTPAEEKKAFEAWVDWVEERRSCYPGLRIYHYASYEKTAMRRLAQQHSTREAVIDAWLRSGLLVDLLPVVTGSIVLGEPSYSIKKVEHLYMERRSAEVTNAGDSVVAYLNWQNSGEPRLPGDAPEGSPLLLGIENYNREDCESTVFLHDWLLALRREQGLPEHPRETATDEKPQKEPWPLEQLSADLLAELPEALQIDLGPTASDDLLAAQEQRGPRGLSWRVQRLLAQLLPFHHR
;
A
#
# COMPACT_ATOMS: atom_id res chain seq x y z
N GLY A 1 4.14 18.50 2.17
CA GLY A 1 4.10 17.30 3.05
C GLY A 1 4.92 17.50 4.31
N GLY A 2 6.23 17.22 4.28
CA GLY A 2 7.09 17.19 5.48
C GLY A 2 7.20 18.51 6.25
N LEU A 3 7.43 19.62 5.55
CA LEU A 3 7.53 20.96 6.17
C LEU A 3 6.30 21.33 6.99
N ARG A 4 5.09 20.97 6.52
CA ARG A 4 3.83 21.22 7.24
C ARG A 4 3.76 20.39 8.54
N HIS A 5 4.30 19.16 8.55
CA HIS A 5 4.31 18.30 9.73
C HIS A 5 5.23 18.84 10.83
N GLU A 6 6.43 19.25 10.48
CA GLU A 6 7.38 19.91 11.39
C GLU A 6 6.80 21.22 11.92
N GLN A 7 6.23 22.05 11.05
CA GLN A 7 5.71 23.35 11.45
C GLN A 7 4.54 23.23 12.43
N VAL A 8 3.64 22.26 12.25
CA VAL A 8 2.57 21.95 13.22
C VAL A 8 3.15 21.54 14.57
N LEU A 9 4.21 20.71 14.60
CA LEU A 9 4.87 20.33 15.84
C LEU A 9 5.53 21.54 16.53
N LEU A 10 6.27 22.37 15.80
CA LEU A 10 6.95 23.53 16.35
C LEU A 10 5.96 24.51 16.99
N SER A 11 4.86 24.83 16.30
CA SER A 11 3.81 25.69 16.86
C SER A 11 3.19 25.11 18.13
N LYS A 12 3.01 23.78 18.19
CA LYS A 12 2.52 23.09 19.39
C LYS A 12 3.51 23.20 20.55
N LEU A 13 4.81 23.02 20.31
CA LEU A 13 5.84 23.13 21.34
C LEU A 13 5.99 24.57 21.85
N GLU A 14 5.90 25.57 20.97
CA GLU A 14 5.91 26.99 21.36
C GLU A 14 4.70 27.36 22.22
N ALA A 15 3.50 26.87 21.85
CA ALA A 15 2.29 27.07 22.65
C ALA A 15 2.38 26.42 24.05
N GLN A 16 3.25 25.41 24.22
CA GLN A 16 3.56 24.78 25.50
C GLN A 16 4.63 25.53 26.30
N GLY A 17 5.18 26.62 25.77
CA GLY A 17 6.16 27.48 26.44
C GLY A 17 7.62 27.05 26.30
N TYR A 18 7.93 26.08 25.42
CA TYR A 18 9.31 25.64 25.20
C TYR A 18 10.14 26.67 24.43
N ARG A 19 11.40 26.81 24.80
CA ARG A 19 12.38 27.67 24.11
C ARG A 19 13.01 26.90 22.95
N ILE A 20 12.68 27.31 21.73
CA ILE A 20 13.12 26.62 20.50
C ILE A 20 14.14 27.47 19.73
N ALA A 21 15.29 26.90 19.41
CA ALA A 21 16.21 27.47 18.43
C ALA A 21 15.83 26.99 17.02
N ARG A 22 15.53 27.90 16.09
CA ARG A 22 15.17 27.59 14.70
C ARG A 22 16.37 27.86 13.79
N LEU A 23 16.99 26.82 13.26
CA LEU A 23 18.19 26.93 12.43
C LEU A 23 17.87 26.71 10.94
N PRO A 24 18.73 27.17 10.01
CA PRO A 24 18.48 27.03 8.57
C PRO A 24 18.61 25.60 8.03
N GLY A 25 19.37 24.73 8.70
CA GLY A 25 19.54 23.33 8.29
C GLY A 25 20.31 23.12 6.99
N LYS A 26 21.07 24.11 6.50
CA LYS A 26 21.79 24.05 5.21
C LYS A 26 23.09 23.25 5.25
N GLN A 27 23.46 22.72 6.42
CA GLN A 27 24.66 21.91 6.63
C GLN A 27 25.96 22.66 6.26
N THR A 28 25.98 23.96 6.58
CA THR A 28 27.18 24.81 6.45
C THR A 28 27.97 24.84 7.77
N ASP A 29 29.24 25.27 7.72
CA ASP A 29 30.05 25.45 8.93
C ASP A 29 29.39 26.39 9.96
N ALA A 30 28.68 27.41 9.47
CA ALA A 30 27.89 28.31 10.31
C ALA A 30 26.74 27.59 11.00
N ASP A 31 26.05 26.65 10.33
CA ASP A 31 24.95 25.88 10.91
C ASP A 31 25.46 24.89 11.97
N TYR A 32 26.63 24.26 11.75
CA TYR A 32 27.26 23.38 12.74
C TYR A 32 27.65 24.15 14.00
N ALA A 33 28.24 25.35 13.85
CA ALA A 33 28.57 26.23 14.96
C ALA A 33 27.32 26.72 15.70
N ALA A 34 26.28 27.12 14.97
CA ALA A 34 25.01 27.56 15.55
C ALA A 34 24.32 26.45 16.34
N THR A 35 24.36 25.21 15.84
CA THR A 35 23.82 24.04 16.54
C THR A 35 24.53 23.81 17.87
N LYS A 36 25.87 23.81 17.88
CA LYS A 36 26.66 23.67 19.11
C LYS A 36 26.39 24.81 20.10
N ALA A 37 26.29 26.05 19.62
CA ALA A 37 25.97 27.20 20.46
C ALA A 37 24.57 27.10 21.09
N ALA A 38 23.57 26.65 20.33
CA ALA A 38 22.21 26.44 20.84
C ALA A 38 22.17 25.32 21.89
N MET A 39 22.91 24.23 21.67
CA MET A 39 23.04 23.14 22.65
C MET A 39 23.71 23.62 23.95
N ALA A 40 24.80 24.38 23.85
CA ALA A 40 25.50 24.97 24.99
C ALA A 40 24.67 26.03 25.73
N ALA A 41 23.77 26.73 25.05
CA ALA A 41 22.82 27.65 25.67
C ALA A 41 21.62 26.94 26.33
N GLY A 42 21.48 25.62 26.16
CA GLY A 42 20.45 24.81 26.81
C GLY A 42 19.03 25.07 26.32
N PHE A 43 18.83 25.35 25.03
CA PHE A 43 17.49 25.42 24.43
C PHE A 43 16.74 24.10 24.59
N ASP A 44 15.44 24.16 24.89
CA ASP A 44 14.61 22.96 25.10
C ASP A 44 14.52 22.12 23.83
N PHE A 45 14.39 22.80 22.67
CA PHE A 45 14.41 22.18 21.36
C PHE A 45 15.28 22.96 20.37
N ILE A 46 15.89 22.25 19.43
CA ILE A 46 16.68 22.84 18.33
C ILE A 46 16.17 22.24 17.02
N HIS A 47 15.50 23.05 16.21
CA HIS A 47 14.96 22.66 14.90
C HIS A 47 16.03 22.79 13.83
N GLN A 48 16.10 21.79 12.93
CA GLN A 48 17.08 21.72 11.83
C GLN A 48 18.54 21.79 12.32
N ALA A 49 18.82 21.04 13.39
CA ALA A 49 20.13 20.97 14.02
C ALA A 49 21.12 20.25 13.11
N SER A 50 22.06 21.02 12.55
CA SER A 50 23.07 20.50 11.64
C SER A 50 24.21 19.84 12.44
N LEU A 51 24.56 18.61 12.07
CA LEU A 51 25.60 17.81 12.68
C LEU A 51 26.47 17.17 11.60
N CYS A 52 27.76 16.99 11.89
CA CYS A 52 28.69 16.33 10.98
C CYS A 52 29.85 15.65 11.71
N ASN A 53 30.45 14.69 11.03
CA ASN A 53 31.77 14.15 11.28
C ASN A 53 32.49 13.97 9.92
N ASP A 54 33.65 13.30 9.91
CA ASP A 54 34.44 13.10 8.69
C ASP A 54 33.73 12.27 7.60
N GLU A 55 32.70 11.50 7.96
CA GLU A 55 32.03 10.57 7.06
C GLU A 55 30.58 10.93 6.73
N MET A 56 29.89 11.58 7.65
CA MET A 56 28.46 11.84 7.60
C MET A 56 28.18 13.29 7.96
N ARG A 57 27.16 13.83 7.32
CA ARG A 57 26.52 15.08 7.72
C ARG A 57 25.02 14.95 7.57
N GLY A 58 24.29 15.71 8.37
CA GLY A 58 22.84 15.77 8.31
C GLY A 58 22.29 16.90 9.15
N SER A 59 21.01 17.19 8.97
CA SER A 59 20.24 18.10 9.80
C SER A 59 19.16 17.27 10.47
N ALA A 60 19.28 17.06 11.79
CA ALA A 60 18.22 16.41 12.55
C ALA A 60 16.99 17.33 12.53
N ASP A 61 15.80 16.75 12.34
CA ASP A 61 14.56 17.55 12.29
C ASP A 61 14.43 18.35 13.59
N LEU A 62 14.64 17.69 14.73
CA LEU A 62 14.68 18.31 16.05
C LEU A 62 15.72 17.64 16.95
N LEU A 63 16.36 18.42 17.83
CA LEU A 63 17.00 17.90 19.04
C LEU A 63 16.15 18.32 20.25
N ARG A 64 16.02 17.42 21.23
CA ARG A 64 15.33 17.69 22.50
C ARG A 64 16.31 17.61 23.65
N ARG A 65 16.32 18.65 24.48
CA ARG A 65 17.07 18.68 25.73
C ARG A 65 16.50 17.66 26.71
N ILE A 66 17.39 16.96 27.41
CA ILE A 66 17.06 16.08 28.54
C ILE A 66 17.95 16.41 29.74
N GLU A 67 17.42 16.29 30.95
CA GLU A 67 18.14 16.54 32.19
C GLU A 67 19.02 15.34 32.56
N GLN A 68 20.07 15.13 31.76
CA GLN A 68 21.12 14.14 31.97
C GLN A 68 22.48 14.81 31.77
N PRO A 69 23.45 14.66 32.68
CA PRO A 69 24.76 15.28 32.52
C PRO A 69 25.48 14.86 31.24
N SER A 70 26.20 15.80 30.63
CA SER A 70 27.02 15.58 29.43
C SER A 70 28.23 16.51 29.42
N ALA A 71 29.01 16.49 28.34
CA ALA A 71 30.07 17.47 28.11
C ALA A 71 29.58 18.94 28.04
N LEU A 72 28.27 19.18 27.97
CA LEU A 72 27.65 20.51 27.99
C LEU A 72 27.28 21.01 29.40
N GLY A 73 27.37 20.18 30.45
CA GLY A 73 26.94 20.49 31.81
C GLY A 73 25.86 19.53 32.31
N GLU A 74 24.84 20.05 32.98
CA GLU A 74 23.79 19.26 33.65
C GLU A 74 22.73 18.65 32.70
N TRP A 75 22.81 18.95 31.39
CA TRP A 75 21.85 18.47 30.39
C TRP A 75 22.54 17.85 29.17
N SER A 76 21.76 17.11 28.40
CA SER A 76 22.15 16.42 27.18
C SER A 76 21.05 16.59 26.12
N TYR A 77 21.22 15.97 24.95
CA TYR A 77 20.27 16.03 23.84
C TYR A 77 20.01 14.65 23.23
N ILE A 78 18.75 14.40 22.87
CA ILE A 78 18.35 13.26 22.05
C ILE A 78 17.79 13.76 20.71
N PRO A 79 18.00 13.03 19.61
CA PRO A 79 17.43 13.40 18.33
C PRO A 79 15.95 12.99 18.23
N ILE A 80 15.19 13.81 17.51
CA ILE A 80 13.81 13.56 17.12
C ILE A 80 13.75 13.61 15.60
N GLU A 81 13.34 12.51 14.98
CA GLU A 81 13.07 12.45 13.54
C GLU A 81 11.56 12.56 13.26
N CYS A 82 11.18 13.55 12.45
CA CYS A 82 9.81 13.83 12.06
C CYS A 82 9.48 13.11 10.75
N LYS A 83 8.50 12.21 10.77
CA LYS A 83 8.14 11.39 9.61
C LYS A 83 6.63 11.36 9.42
N LEU A 84 6.22 11.62 8.18
CA LEU A 84 4.84 11.55 7.72
C LEU A 84 4.23 10.14 7.81
N ALA A 85 5.04 9.08 7.86
CA ALA A 85 4.51 7.73 8.01
C ALA A 85 3.88 7.55 9.40
N SER A 86 2.69 6.94 9.47
CA SER A 86 1.99 6.67 10.73
C SER A 86 2.59 5.51 11.54
N LYS A 87 3.48 4.73 10.92
CA LYS A 87 4.21 3.61 11.54
C LYS A 87 5.72 3.83 11.36
N PRO A 88 6.54 3.39 12.34
CA PRO A 88 7.99 3.43 12.20
C PRO A 88 8.44 2.55 11.04
N ARG A 89 9.47 3.00 10.32
CA ARG A 89 10.17 2.22 9.31
C ARG A 89 11.62 2.04 9.74
N THR A 90 12.17 0.91 9.34
CA THR A 90 13.58 0.54 9.57
C THR A 90 14.55 1.65 9.18
N THR A 91 14.29 2.37 8.08
CA THR A 91 15.11 3.52 7.64
C THR A 91 15.10 4.70 8.61
N PHE A 92 13.99 4.97 9.30
CA PHE A 92 13.91 6.06 10.28
C PHE A 92 14.72 5.76 11.54
N LEU A 93 14.71 4.49 11.96
CA LEU A 93 15.50 4.03 13.11
C LEU A 93 17.01 4.12 12.82
N VAL A 94 17.43 3.81 11.59
CA VAL A 94 18.81 4.02 11.12
C VAL A 94 19.16 5.50 11.14
N GLN A 95 18.29 6.36 10.61
CA GLN A 95 18.54 7.79 10.55
C GLN A 95 18.70 8.40 11.95
N ALA A 96 17.79 8.08 12.88
CA ALA A 96 17.89 8.53 14.26
C ALA A 96 19.15 7.98 14.97
N SER A 97 19.50 6.71 14.74
CA SER A 97 20.75 6.12 15.26
C SER A 97 22.00 6.85 14.72
N ALA A 98 21.96 7.31 13.47
CA ALA A 98 23.03 8.10 12.88
C ALA A 98 23.19 9.46 13.56
N TYR A 99 22.09 10.11 13.94
CA TYR A 99 22.17 11.33 14.73
C TYR A 99 22.68 11.07 16.16
N CYS A 100 22.37 9.93 16.77
CA CYS A 100 23.01 9.53 18.03
C CYS A 100 24.55 9.38 17.87
N GLU A 101 25.04 8.81 16.76
CA GLU A 101 26.48 8.77 16.44
C GLU A 101 27.05 10.20 16.30
N LEU A 102 26.40 11.06 15.52
CA LEU A 102 26.84 12.43 15.26
C LEU A 102 26.83 13.35 16.50
N LEU A 103 25.96 13.09 17.47
CA LEU A 103 25.91 13.83 18.74
C LEU A 103 27.01 13.41 19.72
N THR A 104 27.54 12.19 19.61
CA THR A 104 28.48 11.62 20.57
C THR A 104 29.72 12.50 20.81
N PRO A 105 30.38 13.08 19.79
CA PRO A 105 31.54 13.96 20.01
C PRO A 105 31.19 15.27 20.74
N VAL A 106 29.95 15.75 20.62
CA VAL A 106 29.49 17.00 21.26
C VAL A 106 29.07 16.75 22.71
N LEU A 107 28.43 15.61 22.98
CA LEU A 107 27.90 15.26 24.30
C LEU A 107 28.92 14.51 25.17
N GLY A 108 29.99 13.96 24.59
CA GLY A 108 30.98 13.12 25.26
C GLY A 108 30.55 11.65 25.41
N SER A 109 29.25 11.37 25.29
CA SER A 109 28.67 10.03 25.25
C SER A 109 27.55 9.95 24.23
N ARG A 110 27.27 8.73 23.76
CA ARG A 110 26.15 8.47 22.84
C ARG A 110 24.82 8.62 23.60
N PRO A 111 23.78 9.23 22.99
CA PRO A 111 22.44 9.23 23.56
C PRO A 111 21.85 7.81 23.71
N ASP A 112 21.32 7.51 24.91
CA ASP A 112 20.68 6.23 25.24
C ASP A 112 19.34 6.02 24.51
N ASP A 113 18.71 7.11 24.11
CA ASP A 113 17.40 7.13 23.48
C ASP A 113 17.36 8.09 22.29
N PHE A 114 16.39 7.87 21.41
CA PHE A 114 15.92 8.83 20.42
C PHE A 114 14.40 8.75 20.29
N GLU A 115 13.79 9.74 19.67
CA GLU A 115 12.35 9.79 19.46
C GLU A 115 12.02 9.87 17.96
N LEU A 116 10.90 9.27 17.56
CA LEU A 116 10.29 9.48 16.27
C LEU A 116 8.98 10.26 16.49
N TYR A 117 8.80 11.35 15.76
CA TYR A 117 7.52 12.04 15.65
C TYR A 117 6.83 11.56 14.38
N LEU A 118 5.83 10.70 14.53
CA LEU A 118 5.18 10.00 13.41
C LEU A 118 3.88 10.68 12.99
N GLY A 119 3.40 10.32 11.80
CA GLY A 119 2.09 10.71 11.29
C GLY A 119 0.99 10.46 12.32
N GLY A 120 0.11 11.45 12.49
CA GLY A 120 -0.87 11.52 13.58
C GLY A 120 -0.38 12.21 14.84
N GLY A 121 0.80 12.84 14.79
CA GLY A 121 1.31 13.71 15.84
C GLY A 121 1.73 12.97 17.12
N ARG A 122 2.20 11.73 16.98
CA ARG A 122 2.59 10.86 18.10
C ARG A 122 4.09 10.79 18.22
N PHE A 123 4.59 11.00 19.45
CA PHE A 123 5.96 10.69 19.81
C PHE A 123 6.08 9.22 20.17
N GLN A 124 7.11 8.57 19.65
CA GLN A 124 7.50 7.23 20.06
C GLN A 124 8.98 7.21 20.39
N ARG A 125 9.31 6.85 21.63
CA ARG A 125 10.69 6.78 22.13
C ARG A 125 11.27 5.38 21.95
N TYR A 126 12.55 5.32 21.63
CA TYR A 126 13.28 4.10 21.35
C TYR A 126 14.63 4.12 22.07
N ARG A 127 15.04 2.96 22.59
CA ARG A 127 16.37 2.75 23.15
C ARG A 127 17.37 2.56 22.01
N THR A 128 18.41 3.37 21.98
CA THR A 128 19.43 3.33 20.91
C THR A 128 20.11 1.95 20.86
N ASP A 129 20.33 1.30 22.01
CA ASP A 129 20.99 -0.02 22.11
C ASP A 129 20.29 -1.15 21.37
N GLN A 130 18.96 -1.09 21.23
CA GLN A 130 18.20 -2.10 20.50
C GLN A 130 18.58 -2.16 19.01
N PHE A 131 19.07 -1.05 18.47
CA PHE A 131 19.38 -0.90 17.05
C PHE A 131 20.87 -0.72 16.77
N TRP A 132 21.68 -0.44 17.81
CA TRP A 132 23.05 0.02 17.64
C TRP A 132 23.96 -0.98 16.91
N ALA A 133 23.93 -2.26 17.29
CA ALA A 133 24.76 -3.29 16.65
C ALA A 133 24.42 -3.45 15.16
N TRP A 134 23.12 -3.40 14.84
CA TRP A 134 22.64 -3.48 13.45
C TRP A 134 23.00 -2.22 12.66
N TYR A 135 22.85 -1.03 13.26
CA TYR A 135 23.30 0.24 12.68
C TYR A 135 24.80 0.24 12.39
N GLN A 136 25.64 -0.22 13.32
CA GLN A 136 27.09 -0.32 13.11
C GLN A 136 27.44 -1.30 11.99
N SER A 137 26.74 -2.43 11.88
CA SER A 137 26.90 -3.34 10.73
C SER A 137 26.53 -2.67 9.41
N LEU A 138 25.45 -1.87 9.37
CA LEU A 138 25.08 -1.09 8.19
C LEU A 138 26.14 -0.02 7.85
N ARG A 139 26.71 0.65 8.86
CA ARG A 139 27.79 1.63 8.68
C ARG A 139 29.04 0.98 8.10
N GLN A 140 29.41 -0.19 8.58
CA GLN A 140 30.52 -0.97 8.02
C GLN A 140 30.27 -1.35 6.56
N ARG A 141 29.05 -1.83 6.23
CA ARG A 141 28.68 -2.11 4.83
C ARG A 141 28.71 -0.87 3.95
N TYR A 142 28.30 0.28 4.46
CA TYR A 142 28.35 1.55 3.72
C TYR A 142 29.80 1.99 3.47
N ARG A 143 30.70 1.85 4.45
CA ARG A 143 32.14 2.11 4.27
C ARG A 143 32.73 1.19 3.21
N ALA A 144 32.47 -0.12 3.30
CA ALA A 144 32.92 -1.09 2.31
C ALA A 144 32.37 -0.78 0.91
N PHE A 145 31.10 -0.35 0.80
CA PHE A 145 30.50 0.10 -0.47
C PHE A 145 31.22 1.31 -1.05
N ARG A 146 31.54 2.32 -0.23
CA ARG A 146 32.30 3.51 -0.67
C ARG A 146 33.72 3.17 -1.10
N GLU A 147 34.39 2.29 -0.36
CA GLU A 147 35.75 1.84 -0.68
C GLU A 147 35.79 1.02 -1.96
N ALA A 148 34.75 0.22 -2.22
CA ALA A 148 34.59 -0.56 -3.45
C ALA A 148 33.95 0.23 -4.60
N PHE A 149 33.67 1.52 -4.45
CA PHE A 149 33.04 2.32 -5.49
C PHE A 149 33.96 2.47 -6.70
N ASP A 150 33.49 2.01 -7.85
CA ASP A 150 34.15 2.17 -9.14
C ASP A 150 33.24 2.99 -10.07
N PRO A 151 33.63 4.19 -10.51
CA PRO A 151 32.83 4.99 -11.44
C PRO A 151 32.67 4.33 -12.82
N GLN A 152 33.46 3.31 -13.16
CA GLN A 152 33.30 2.52 -14.38
C GLN A 152 32.27 1.40 -14.22
N GLN A 153 31.91 1.04 -12.98
CA GLN A 153 30.88 0.05 -12.71
C GLN A 153 29.49 0.70 -12.73
N VAL A 154 28.84 0.59 -13.88
CA VAL A 154 27.50 1.14 -14.10
C VAL A 154 26.44 0.41 -13.24
N PRO A 155 25.52 1.13 -12.55
CA PRO A 155 24.45 0.50 -11.79
C PRO A 155 23.47 -0.30 -12.65
N ASP A 156 22.93 -1.37 -12.07
CA ASP A 156 21.81 -2.12 -12.64
C ASP A 156 20.49 -1.36 -12.43
N ASP A 157 20.08 -0.63 -13.47
CA ASP A 157 18.82 0.11 -13.46
C ASP A 157 17.60 -0.77 -13.28
N MET A 158 16.61 -0.25 -12.57
CA MET A 158 15.34 -0.91 -12.31
C MET A 158 14.23 0.13 -12.36
N PRO A 159 13.04 -0.18 -12.91
CA PRO A 159 11.87 0.70 -12.78
C PRO A 159 11.53 0.93 -11.31
N GLY A 160 11.08 2.13 -10.96
CA GLY A 160 10.64 2.48 -9.61
C GLY A 160 10.94 3.93 -9.23
N ASP A 161 10.67 4.27 -7.97
CA ASP A 161 10.96 5.60 -7.45
C ASP A 161 12.44 5.71 -7.04
N HIS A 162 13.21 6.39 -7.88
CA HIS A 162 14.61 6.77 -7.64
C HIS A 162 14.77 8.29 -7.46
N GLY A 163 13.70 8.97 -7.03
CA GLY A 163 13.68 10.42 -6.88
C GLY A 163 13.98 11.14 -8.19
N SER A 164 14.97 12.04 -8.19
CA SER A 164 15.36 12.83 -9.37
C SER A 164 15.91 12.00 -10.53
N TRP A 165 16.27 10.73 -10.29
CA TRP A 165 16.85 9.86 -11.30
C TRP A 165 15.82 9.00 -12.03
N THR A 166 14.57 8.94 -11.55
CA THR A 166 13.52 8.06 -12.12
C THR A 166 13.37 8.26 -13.62
N ALA A 167 13.17 9.49 -14.08
CA ALA A 167 13.03 9.79 -15.51
C ALA A 167 14.27 9.40 -16.33
N TRP A 168 15.48 9.57 -15.77
CA TRP A 168 16.72 9.19 -16.44
C TRP A 168 16.88 7.67 -16.53
N ILE A 169 16.54 6.94 -15.46
CA ILE A 169 16.57 5.48 -15.41
C ILE A 169 15.54 4.89 -16.39
N ASP A 170 14.31 5.41 -16.37
CA ASP A 170 13.25 4.95 -17.27
C ASP A 170 13.64 5.16 -18.74
N GLN A 171 14.21 6.33 -19.07
CA GLN A 171 14.73 6.60 -20.41
C GLN A 171 15.86 5.65 -20.78
N ARG A 172 16.81 5.39 -19.86
CA ARG A 172 17.94 4.51 -20.13
C ARG A 172 17.51 3.06 -20.37
N LEU A 173 16.53 2.57 -19.60
CA LEU A 173 15.92 1.25 -19.82
C LEU A 173 15.21 1.19 -21.19
N ALA A 174 14.47 2.25 -21.56
CA ALA A 174 13.81 2.36 -22.86
C ALA A 174 14.82 2.35 -24.03
N ASP A 175 15.87 3.18 -23.95
CA ASP A 175 16.92 3.29 -24.98
C ASP A 175 17.67 1.96 -25.15
N GLN A 176 17.92 1.24 -24.05
CA GLN A 176 18.57 -0.06 -24.06
C GLN A 176 17.65 -1.21 -24.47
N ARG A 177 16.35 -0.94 -24.69
CA ARG A 177 15.34 -1.98 -24.95
C ARG A 177 15.39 -3.07 -23.88
N ASP A 178 15.60 -2.67 -22.63
CA ASP A 178 15.97 -3.57 -21.54
C ASP A 178 14.85 -4.57 -21.21
N LEU A 179 15.24 -5.75 -20.75
CA LEU A 179 14.33 -6.81 -20.30
C LEU A 179 13.30 -6.38 -19.24
N MET A 180 13.61 -5.39 -18.40
CA MET A 180 12.66 -4.86 -17.41
C MET A 180 11.43 -4.18 -18.04
N LEU A 181 11.46 -3.88 -19.34
CA LEU A 181 10.30 -3.37 -20.08
C LEU A 181 9.27 -4.48 -20.34
N VAL A 182 9.64 -5.76 -20.22
CA VAL A 182 8.73 -6.89 -20.39
C VAL A 182 7.83 -6.99 -19.16
N ALA A 183 6.51 -6.95 -19.37
CA ALA A 183 5.54 -7.04 -18.29
C ALA A 183 5.79 -8.30 -17.44
N ASN A 184 5.65 -8.14 -16.13
CA ASN A 184 5.90 -9.19 -15.13
C ASN A 184 7.36 -9.70 -15.02
N MET A 185 8.32 -9.09 -15.73
CA MET A 185 9.75 -9.39 -15.55
C MET A 185 10.20 -9.03 -14.13
N ARG A 186 10.84 -9.98 -13.44
CA ARG A 186 11.51 -9.73 -12.15
C ARG A 186 13.00 -9.49 -12.37
N GLN A 187 13.63 -8.69 -11.49
CA GLN A 187 15.07 -8.43 -11.52
C GLN A 187 15.90 -9.73 -11.57
N SER A 188 15.52 -10.72 -10.76
CA SER A 188 16.23 -12.01 -10.72
C SER A 188 16.12 -12.80 -12.01
N GLN A 189 15.06 -12.61 -12.81
CA GLN A 189 14.91 -13.24 -14.13
C GLN A 189 15.76 -12.50 -15.17
N ARG A 190 15.73 -11.16 -15.17
CA ARG A 190 16.61 -10.33 -16.01
C ARG A 190 18.09 -10.66 -15.82
N LEU A 191 18.57 -10.79 -14.59
CA LEU A 191 19.97 -11.12 -14.31
C LEU A 191 20.36 -12.49 -14.88
N LYS A 192 19.47 -13.49 -14.78
CA LYS A 192 19.69 -14.84 -15.34
C LYS A 192 19.68 -14.83 -16.87
N LEU A 193 18.79 -14.05 -17.48
CA LEU A 193 18.74 -13.88 -18.94
C LEU A 193 20.01 -13.19 -19.46
N ARG A 194 20.45 -12.11 -18.80
CA ARG A 194 21.70 -11.42 -19.14
C ARG A 194 22.91 -12.33 -19.00
N ALA A 195 22.98 -13.15 -17.95
CA ALA A 195 24.02 -14.15 -17.78
C ALA A 195 24.02 -15.23 -18.89
N ALA A 196 22.87 -15.46 -19.53
CA ALA A 196 22.72 -16.33 -20.69
C ALA A 196 22.89 -15.59 -22.04
N GLY A 197 23.30 -14.31 -22.03
CA GLY A 197 23.52 -13.51 -23.23
C GLY A 197 22.26 -12.88 -23.83
N VAL A 198 21.12 -12.94 -23.15
CA VAL A 198 19.87 -12.28 -23.55
C VAL A 198 19.74 -10.98 -22.76
N THR A 199 19.80 -9.84 -23.44
CA THR A 199 19.94 -8.52 -22.82
C THR A 199 18.81 -7.55 -23.19
N THR A 200 18.15 -7.76 -24.34
CA THR A 200 17.04 -6.91 -24.82
C THR A 200 15.71 -7.66 -24.94
N ILE A 201 14.61 -6.90 -25.02
CA ILE A 201 13.27 -7.45 -25.29
C ILE A 201 13.21 -8.18 -26.63
N GLU A 202 13.89 -7.68 -27.67
CA GLU A 202 13.97 -8.33 -28.98
C GLU A 202 14.69 -9.67 -28.90
N GLU A 203 15.83 -9.71 -28.20
CA GLU A 203 16.60 -10.93 -28.00
C GLU A 203 15.77 -11.97 -27.25
N LEU A 204 15.07 -11.56 -26.20
CA LEU A 204 14.17 -12.45 -25.46
C LEU A 204 13.04 -12.97 -26.35
N ALA A 205 12.42 -12.12 -27.17
CA ALA A 205 11.37 -12.52 -28.10
C ALA A 205 11.86 -13.53 -29.15
N ALA A 206 13.13 -13.45 -29.54
CA ALA A 206 13.78 -14.32 -30.52
C ALA A 206 14.33 -15.63 -29.93
N VAL A 207 14.34 -15.81 -28.60
CA VAL A 207 14.83 -17.04 -27.95
C VAL A 207 14.09 -18.27 -28.51
N PRO A 208 14.81 -19.29 -29.02
CA PRO A 208 14.19 -20.51 -29.53
C PRO A 208 13.34 -21.22 -28.46
N ALA A 209 12.20 -21.76 -28.87
CA ALA A 209 11.37 -22.56 -27.96
C ALA A 209 12.16 -23.76 -27.41
N GLY A 210 12.02 -24.04 -26.12
CA GLY A 210 12.74 -25.13 -25.44
C GLY A 210 14.15 -24.78 -24.98
N THR A 211 14.64 -23.57 -25.25
CA THR A 211 15.91 -23.08 -24.67
C THR A 211 15.81 -23.09 -23.15
N ALA A 212 16.81 -23.67 -22.49
CA ALA A 212 16.92 -23.65 -21.03
C ALA A 212 17.87 -22.52 -20.60
N VAL A 213 17.47 -21.76 -19.58
CA VAL A 213 18.31 -20.74 -18.94
C VAL A 213 18.57 -21.17 -17.50
N SER A 214 19.83 -21.22 -17.10
CA SER A 214 20.22 -21.70 -15.77
C SER A 214 19.51 -20.94 -14.66
N GLY A 215 18.89 -21.69 -13.74
CA GLY A 215 18.15 -21.12 -12.60
C GLY A 215 16.82 -20.44 -12.95
N LEU A 216 16.36 -20.48 -14.19
CA LEU A 216 15.05 -19.96 -14.61
C LEU A 216 14.09 -21.11 -14.91
N ASN A 217 12.87 -21.05 -14.36
CA ASN A 217 11.84 -22.04 -14.66
C ASN A 217 11.49 -21.98 -16.17
N PRO A 218 11.49 -23.13 -16.89
CA PRO A 218 11.13 -23.17 -18.31
C PRO A 218 9.77 -22.56 -18.66
N GLU A 219 8.76 -22.74 -17.79
CA GLU A 219 7.43 -22.15 -17.97
C GLU A 219 7.47 -20.63 -17.83
N ALA A 220 8.20 -20.12 -16.83
CA ALA A 220 8.36 -18.68 -16.66
C ALA A 220 9.12 -18.05 -17.84
N LEU A 221 10.16 -18.73 -18.37
CA LEU A 221 10.85 -18.29 -19.58
C LEU A 221 9.92 -18.29 -20.80
N HIS A 222 9.10 -19.33 -20.93
CA HIS A 222 8.12 -19.44 -22.00
C HIS A 222 7.13 -18.26 -21.99
N GLU A 223 6.57 -17.95 -20.82
CA GLU A 223 5.66 -16.82 -20.61
C GLU A 223 6.33 -15.47 -20.88
N LEU A 224 7.54 -15.24 -20.38
CA LEU A 224 8.28 -13.99 -20.63
C LEU A 224 8.62 -13.80 -22.10
N ARG A 225 9.02 -14.87 -22.80
CA ARG A 225 9.24 -14.84 -24.25
C ARG A 225 7.96 -14.50 -25.00
N GLN A 226 6.86 -15.15 -24.64
CA GLN A 226 5.55 -14.88 -25.22
C GLN A 226 5.09 -13.44 -25.01
N GLN A 227 5.33 -12.88 -23.82
CA GLN A 227 5.07 -11.49 -23.48
C GLN A 227 5.94 -10.53 -24.32
N ALA A 228 7.24 -10.79 -24.41
CA ALA A 228 8.17 -10.01 -25.21
C ALA A 228 7.78 -9.99 -26.70
N GLN A 229 7.46 -11.15 -27.28
CA GLN A 229 7.00 -11.27 -28.68
C GLN A 229 5.77 -10.40 -28.96
N LEU A 230 4.83 -10.35 -28.03
CA LEU A 230 3.62 -9.58 -28.20
C LEU A 230 3.86 -8.08 -28.01
N GLN A 231 4.69 -7.69 -27.05
CA GLN A 231 5.04 -6.29 -26.79
C GLN A 231 5.86 -5.63 -27.90
N ILE A 232 6.63 -6.40 -28.68
CA ILE A 232 7.33 -5.86 -29.86
C ILE A 232 6.47 -5.84 -31.11
N THR A 233 5.27 -6.44 -31.07
CA THR A 233 4.36 -6.43 -32.21
C THR A 233 3.80 -5.02 -32.37
N PRO A 234 3.92 -4.40 -33.56
CA PRO A 234 3.36 -3.07 -33.79
C PRO A 234 1.84 -3.04 -33.54
N PRO A 235 1.30 -1.90 -33.07
CA PRO A 235 -0.14 -1.72 -32.99
C PRO A 235 -0.84 -1.90 -34.34
N ASP A 236 -2.14 -2.18 -34.31
CA ASP A 236 -2.96 -2.29 -35.52
C ASP A 236 -3.19 -0.91 -36.19
N ALA A 237 -3.95 -0.89 -37.29
CA ALA A 237 -4.25 0.34 -38.03
C ALA A 237 -5.00 1.40 -37.21
N ASN A 238 -5.67 1.00 -36.12
CA ASN A 238 -6.39 1.87 -35.19
C ASN A 238 -5.53 2.23 -33.96
N GLY A 239 -4.26 1.82 -33.93
CA GLY A 239 -3.34 2.07 -32.83
C GLY A 239 -3.55 1.15 -31.62
N ARG A 240 -4.30 0.04 -31.76
CA ARG A 240 -4.55 -0.91 -30.66
C ARG A 240 -3.37 -1.87 -30.50
N PRO A 241 -2.92 -2.16 -29.27
CA PRO A 241 -1.82 -3.09 -29.04
C PRO A 241 -2.24 -4.52 -29.40
N ALA A 242 -1.27 -5.34 -29.80
CA ALA A 242 -1.51 -6.75 -30.02
C ALA A 242 -1.88 -7.43 -28.70
N TYR A 243 -2.82 -8.37 -28.74
CA TYR A 243 -3.12 -9.25 -27.61
C TYR A 243 -3.29 -10.69 -28.10
N ARG A 244 -3.17 -11.65 -27.20
CA ARG A 244 -3.40 -13.06 -27.48
C ARG A 244 -4.15 -13.71 -26.34
N LEU A 245 -5.15 -14.52 -26.69
CA LEU A 245 -5.90 -15.29 -25.70
C LEU A 245 -5.03 -16.39 -25.08
N ARG A 246 -5.15 -16.52 -23.76
CA ARG A 246 -4.60 -17.64 -23.00
C ARG A 246 -5.49 -18.87 -23.16
N PRO A 247 -4.93 -20.08 -23.03
CA PRO A 247 -5.74 -21.29 -22.95
C PRO A 247 -6.79 -21.17 -21.83
N VAL A 248 -8.01 -21.60 -22.11
CA VAL A 248 -9.10 -21.55 -21.13
C VAL A 248 -8.81 -22.52 -20.00
N VAL A 249 -8.77 -22.00 -18.78
CA VAL A 249 -8.66 -22.79 -17.55
C VAL A 249 -9.95 -22.62 -16.75
N PRO A 250 -10.65 -23.71 -16.37
CA PRO A 250 -11.84 -23.62 -15.52
C PRO A 250 -11.60 -22.79 -14.26
N GLY A 251 -12.55 -21.91 -13.92
CA GLY A 251 -12.46 -21.03 -12.75
C GLY A 251 -11.39 -19.93 -12.84
N LYS A 252 -10.78 -19.69 -14.00
CA LYS A 252 -9.81 -18.59 -14.22
C LYS A 252 -10.13 -17.80 -15.49
N GLY A 253 -9.62 -16.56 -15.56
CA GLY A 253 -9.80 -15.70 -16.72
C GLY A 253 -11.29 -15.56 -17.10
N LEU A 254 -11.58 -15.62 -18.41
CA LEU A 254 -12.94 -15.54 -18.95
C LEU A 254 -13.90 -16.59 -18.34
N ALA A 255 -13.40 -17.76 -17.94
CA ALA A 255 -14.22 -18.82 -17.35
C ALA A 255 -14.60 -18.57 -15.88
N ALA A 256 -13.97 -17.58 -15.22
CA ALA A 256 -14.30 -17.13 -13.87
C ALA A 256 -15.31 -15.98 -13.85
N LEU A 257 -15.54 -15.34 -14.99
CA LEU A 257 -16.39 -14.15 -15.08
C LEU A 257 -17.85 -14.54 -14.79
N PRO A 258 -18.54 -13.89 -13.84
CA PRO A 258 -19.93 -14.20 -13.51
C PRO A 258 -20.89 -14.04 -14.70
N ALA A 259 -22.10 -14.58 -14.54
CA ALA A 259 -23.20 -14.23 -15.43
C ALA A 259 -23.59 -12.77 -15.20
N THR A 260 -23.97 -12.08 -16.27
CA THR A 260 -24.41 -10.68 -16.23
C THR A 260 -25.77 -10.58 -15.56
N ASP A 261 -25.97 -9.52 -14.80
CA ASP A 261 -27.27 -9.14 -14.25
C ASP A 261 -27.61 -7.70 -14.66
N ALA A 262 -28.88 -7.40 -14.88
CA ALA A 262 -29.33 -6.03 -15.16
C ALA A 262 -29.04 -5.07 -13.99
N GLY A 263 -28.90 -5.62 -12.79
CA GLY A 263 -28.48 -4.90 -11.60
C GLY A 263 -27.00 -4.54 -11.55
N ASP A 264 -26.13 -5.09 -12.40
CA ASP A 264 -24.67 -4.97 -12.27
C ASP A 264 -24.17 -3.52 -12.09
N ILE A 265 -23.09 -3.40 -11.32
CA ILE A 265 -22.47 -2.14 -10.90
C ILE A 265 -20.99 -2.15 -11.28
N TRP A 266 -20.47 -1.02 -11.74
CA TRP A 266 -19.04 -0.80 -11.99
C TRP A 266 -18.56 0.33 -11.10
N PHE A 267 -17.56 0.05 -10.26
CA PHE A 267 -17.24 0.88 -9.11
C PHE A 267 -15.77 1.29 -9.10
N ASP A 268 -15.54 2.57 -8.79
CA ASP A 268 -14.23 3.15 -8.54
C ASP A 268 -14.32 4.16 -7.37
N MET A 269 -13.19 4.43 -6.69
CA MET A 269 -13.19 5.36 -5.57
C MET A 269 -11.88 6.14 -5.44
N GLU A 270 -12.01 7.38 -5.00
CA GLU A 270 -10.89 8.29 -4.83
C GLU A 270 -10.66 8.62 -3.36
N GLY A 271 -9.39 8.75 -2.98
CA GLY A 271 -9.04 9.06 -1.61
C GLY A 271 -7.68 9.69 -1.43
N ILE A 272 -7.52 10.33 -0.27
CA ILE A 272 -6.31 11.01 0.14
C ILE A 272 -5.77 10.45 1.45
N GLN A 273 -4.46 10.22 1.48
CA GLN A 273 -3.74 9.93 2.71
C GLN A 273 -3.16 11.23 3.28
N ASP A 274 -3.72 11.72 4.39
CA ASP A 274 -3.07 12.76 5.18
C ASP A 274 -2.01 12.10 6.06
N ALA A 275 -0.77 12.22 5.62
CA ALA A 275 0.36 11.65 6.33
C ALA A 275 0.73 12.49 7.58
N VAL A 276 0.34 13.77 7.65
CA VAL A 276 0.56 14.62 8.85
C VAL A 276 -0.38 14.19 9.97
N ALA A 277 -1.66 14.08 9.68
CA ALA A 277 -2.69 13.63 10.62
C ALA A 277 -2.72 12.10 10.78
N GLY A 278 -2.02 11.36 9.92
CA GLY A 278 -2.04 9.90 9.91
C GLY A 278 -3.41 9.32 9.56
N THR A 279 -4.28 10.13 8.95
CA THR A 279 -5.65 9.78 8.58
C THR A 279 -5.74 9.51 7.08
N LYS A 280 -6.70 8.70 6.69
CA LYS A 280 -7.07 8.48 5.29
C LYS A 280 -8.53 8.85 5.12
N LEU A 281 -8.84 9.50 4.01
CA LEU A 281 -10.19 9.91 3.64
C LEU A 281 -10.45 9.45 2.20
N GLU A 282 -11.38 8.52 2.01
CA GLU A 282 -12.00 8.32 0.69
C GLU A 282 -13.04 9.43 0.51
N TYR A 283 -12.76 10.33 -0.43
CA TYR A 283 -13.57 11.55 -0.61
C TYR A 283 -14.62 11.43 -1.71
N LEU A 284 -14.51 10.42 -2.58
CA LEU A 284 -15.48 10.16 -3.64
C LEU A 284 -15.65 8.66 -3.86
N PHE A 285 -16.89 8.21 -3.81
CA PHE A 285 -17.32 6.87 -4.22
C PHE A 285 -18.08 7.04 -5.54
N GLY A 286 -17.62 6.40 -6.62
CA GLY A 286 -18.24 6.45 -7.94
C GLY A 286 -18.84 5.11 -8.33
N ALA A 287 -20.01 5.14 -8.94
CA ALA A 287 -20.65 3.93 -9.43
C ALA A 287 -21.39 4.16 -10.75
N CYS A 288 -21.03 3.36 -11.74
CA CYS A 288 -21.82 3.18 -12.94
C CYS A 288 -22.82 2.02 -12.79
N PHE A 289 -24.00 2.19 -13.37
CA PHE A 289 -25.02 1.15 -13.49
C PHE A 289 -25.85 1.38 -14.76
N ARG A 290 -26.62 0.38 -15.19
CA ARG A 290 -27.54 0.51 -16.32
C ARG A 290 -28.99 0.42 -15.84
N GLU A 291 -29.88 1.22 -16.43
CA GLU A 291 -31.34 1.07 -16.21
C GLU A 291 -31.92 -0.04 -17.08
N VAL A 292 -31.36 -0.23 -18.27
CA VAL A 292 -31.74 -1.27 -19.23
C VAL A 292 -30.50 -2.03 -19.71
N PRO A 293 -30.61 -3.34 -19.99
CA PRO A 293 -29.51 -4.10 -20.59
C PRO A 293 -28.96 -3.41 -21.84
N ASP A 294 -27.63 -3.38 -21.98
CA ASP A 294 -26.90 -2.75 -23.09
C ASP A 294 -27.15 -1.23 -23.28
N GLY A 295 -27.79 -0.56 -22.30
CA GLY A 295 -27.96 0.89 -22.29
C GLY A 295 -26.68 1.65 -21.94
N ALA A 296 -26.72 2.97 -22.15
CA ALA A 296 -25.66 3.87 -21.67
C ALA A 296 -25.54 3.78 -20.14
N PRO A 297 -24.31 3.73 -19.58
CA PRO A 297 -24.13 3.72 -18.14
C PRO A 297 -24.58 5.06 -17.54
N HIS A 298 -25.33 4.99 -16.45
CA HIS A 298 -25.61 6.12 -15.57
C HIS A 298 -24.57 6.12 -14.45
N PHE A 299 -24.17 7.30 -13.99
CA PHE A 299 -23.17 7.45 -12.94
C PHE A 299 -23.77 8.13 -11.70
N LEU A 300 -23.42 7.61 -10.52
CA LEU A 300 -23.69 8.21 -9.22
C LEU A 300 -22.40 8.44 -8.47
N ALA A 301 -22.38 9.52 -7.70
CA ALA A 301 -21.27 9.91 -6.85
C ALA A 301 -21.75 10.16 -5.42
N TRP A 302 -20.97 9.70 -4.44
CA TRP A 302 -21.13 10.06 -3.04
C TRP A 302 -19.87 10.77 -2.56
N TRP A 303 -20.00 12.06 -2.23
CA TRP A 303 -18.89 12.91 -1.82
C TRP A 303 -18.73 13.00 -0.30
N ALA A 304 -17.49 13.12 0.13
CA ALA A 304 -17.12 13.33 1.53
C ALA A 304 -15.85 14.18 1.65
N HIS A 305 -15.84 15.17 2.53
CA HIS A 305 -14.64 15.97 2.80
C HIS A 305 -14.20 15.94 4.27
N THR A 306 -14.90 15.16 5.09
CA THR A 306 -14.58 14.93 6.50
C THR A 306 -14.81 13.47 6.86
N PRO A 307 -14.20 12.93 7.94
CA PRO A 307 -14.45 11.55 8.36
C PRO A 307 -15.94 11.25 8.66
N ALA A 308 -16.68 12.24 9.17
CA ALA A 308 -18.11 12.09 9.43
C ALA A 308 -18.93 12.03 8.13
N GLU A 309 -18.53 12.78 7.10
CA GLU A 309 -19.12 12.70 5.77
C GLU A 309 -18.71 11.40 5.05
N GLU A 310 -17.46 10.92 5.22
CA GLU A 310 -16.98 9.65 4.66
C GLU A 310 -17.82 8.49 5.19
N LYS A 311 -18.10 8.49 6.50
CA LYS A 311 -19.03 7.53 7.10
C LYS A 311 -20.40 7.55 6.43
N LYS A 312 -20.99 8.73 6.24
CA LYS A 312 -22.32 8.88 5.63
C LYS A 312 -22.33 8.49 4.15
N ALA A 313 -21.32 8.88 3.39
CA ALA A 313 -21.17 8.53 1.99
C ALA A 313 -21.01 7.02 1.83
N PHE A 314 -20.19 6.39 2.67
CA PHE A 314 -20.03 4.94 2.71
C PHE A 314 -21.33 4.22 3.08
N GLU A 315 -22.06 4.68 4.09
CA GLU A 315 -23.37 4.11 4.46
C GLU A 315 -24.39 4.25 3.32
N ALA A 316 -24.50 5.43 2.72
CA ALA A 316 -25.41 5.69 1.61
C ALA A 316 -25.08 4.84 0.37
N TRP A 317 -23.80 4.69 0.06
CA TRP A 317 -23.33 3.79 -0.99
C TRP A 317 -23.76 2.34 -0.72
N VAL A 318 -23.45 1.82 0.47
CA VAL A 318 -23.78 0.43 0.83
C VAL A 318 -25.28 0.19 0.83
N ASP A 319 -26.06 1.14 1.34
CA ASP A 319 -27.52 1.04 1.38
C ASP A 319 -28.12 1.05 -0.03
N TRP A 320 -27.61 1.90 -0.93
CA TRP A 320 -28.03 1.91 -2.32
C TRP A 320 -27.75 0.57 -3.04
N VAL A 321 -26.58 -0.02 -2.78
CA VAL A 321 -26.25 -1.35 -3.33
C VAL A 321 -27.20 -2.42 -2.82
N GLU A 322 -27.48 -2.48 -1.52
CA GLU A 322 -28.39 -3.49 -0.96
C GLU A 322 -29.84 -3.31 -1.42
N GLU A 323 -30.31 -2.06 -1.56
CA GLU A 323 -31.60 -1.76 -2.16
C GLU A 323 -31.66 -2.29 -3.60
N ARG A 324 -30.64 -1.98 -4.42
CA ARG A 324 -30.54 -2.49 -5.79
C ARG A 324 -30.50 -4.02 -5.83
N ARG A 325 -29.75 -4.65 -4.92
CA ARG A 325 -29.63 -6.11 -4.82
C ARG A 325 -30.94 -6.80 -4.44
N SER A 326 -31.83 -6.13 -3.72
CA SER A 326 -33.17 -6.67 -3.42
C SER A 326 -34.01 -6.89 -4.69
N CYS A 327 -33.82 -6.03 -5.70
CA CYS A 327 -34.43 -6.16 -7.03
C CYS A 327 -33.64 -7.08 -7.96
N TYR A 328 -32.31 -7.15 -7.77
CA TYR A 328 -31.37 -7.88 -8.62
C TYR A 328 -30.46 -8.81 -7.80
N PRO A 329 -30.94 -9.99 -7.37
CA PRO A 329 -30.19 -10.86 -6.47
C PRO A 329 -28.88 -11.40 -7.06
N GLY A 330 -28.76 -11.44 -8.39
CA GLY A 330 -27.60 -11.92 -9.12
C GLY A 330 -26.52 -10.86 -9.35
N LEU A 331 -26.78 -9.59 -9.02
CA LEU A 331 -25.86 -8.50 -9.33
C LEU A 331 -24.46 -8.72 -8.77
N ARG A 332 -23.48 -8.21 -9.51
CA ARG A 332 -22.08 -8.11 -9.11
C ARG A 332 -21.62 -6.66 -9.16
N ILE A 333 -20.57 -6.39 -8.38
CA ILE A 333 -19.86 -5.12 -8.38
C ILE A 333 -18.49 -5.37 -8.96
N TYR A 334 -18.26 -4.85 -10.16
CA TYR A 334 -16.98 -4.96 -10.86
C TYR A 334 -16.09 -3.78 -10.50
N HIS A 335 -14.83 -4.09 -10.22
CA HIS A 335 -13.79 -3.10 -9.94
C HIS A 335 -12.45 -3.59 -10.52
N TYR A 336 -11.42 -2.74 -10.52
CA TYR A 336 -10.13 -3.08 -11.10
C TYR A 336 -9.00 -3.03 -10.08
N ALA A 337 -8.41 -4.20 -9.80
CA ALA A 337 -7.39 -4.43 -8.78
C ALA A 337 -7.92 -4.45 -7.33
N SER A 338 -7.02 -4.64 -6.36
CA SER A 338 -7.40 -5.01 -4.99
C SER A 338 -7.77 -3.85 -4.06
N TYR A 339 -7.67 -2.60 -4.53
CA TYR A 339 -7.74 -1.42 -3.66
C TYR A 339 -9.12 -1.24 -3.06
N GLU A 340 -10.18 -1.29 -3.87
CA GLU A 340 -11.57 -1.02 -3.48
C GLU A 340 -12.03 -2.02 -2.41
N LYS A 341 -11.71 -3.31 -2.64
CA LYS A 341 -11.98 -4.39 -1.68
C LYS A 341 -11.31 -4.16 -0.33
N THR A 342 -10.08 -3.66 -0.34
CA THR A 342 -9.32 -3.35 0.89
C THR A 342 -9.87 -2.11 1.57
N ALA A 343 -10.25 -1.09 0.79
CA ALA A 343 -10.84 0.15 1.28
C ALA A 343 -12.21 -0.08 1.93
N MET A 344 -13.12 -0.84 1.30
CA MET A 344 -14.43 -1.16 1.89
C MET A 344 -14.32 -1.88 3.23
N ARG A 345 -13.44 -2.86 3.35
CA ARG A 345 -13.19 -3.54 4.64
C ARG A 345 -12.67 -2.57 5.70
N ARG A 346 -11.72 -1.70 5.31
CA ARG A 346 -11.17 -0.67 6.20
C ARG A 346 -12.27 0.29 6.67
N LEU A 347 -13.09 0.81 5.76
CA LEU A 347 -14.15 1.77 6.04
C LEU A 347 -15.19 1.19 7.02
N ALA A 348 -15.63 -0.05 6.78
CA ALA A 348 -16.57 -0.71 7.68
C ALA A 348 -16.03 -0.82 9.11
N GLN A 349 -14.76 -1.22 9.27
CA GLN A 349 -14.09 -1.32 10.57
C GLN A 349 -13.83 0.05 11.21
N GLN A 350 -13.32 1.00 10.42
CA GLN A 350 -12.94 2.35 10.89
C GLN A 350 -14.15 3.12 11.40
N HIS A 351 -15.30 2.99 10.74
CA HIS A 351 -16.54 3.69 11.08
C HIS A 351 -17.51 2.86 11.93
N SER A 352 -17.13 1.60 12.21
CA SER A 352 -17.93 0.58 12.90
C SER A 352 -19.35 0.50 12.38
N THR A 353 -19.49 0.37 11.06
CA THR A 353 -20.77 0.39 10.35
C THR A 353 -20.76 -0.60 9.19
N ARG A 354 -21.92 -1.20 8.88
CA ARG A 354 -22.13 -2.15 7.78
C ARG A 354 -21.14 -3.34 7.72
N GLU A 355 -20.47 -3.67 8.83
CA GLU A 355 -19.44 -4.72 8.87
C GLU A 355 -19.97 -6.09 8.39
N ALA A 356 -21.15 -6.49 8.88
CA ALA A 356 -21.77 -7.76 8.50
C ALA A 356 -22.15 -7.80 7.00
N VAL A 357 -22.56 -6.66 6.43
CA VAL A 357 -22.93 -6.53 5.02
C VAL A 357 -21.68 -6.69 4.14
N ILE A 358 -20.61 -5.95 4.45
CA ILE A 358 -19.35 -6.05 3.73
C ILE A 358 -18.74 -7.44 3.85
N ASP A 359 -18.78 -8.07 5.03
CA ASP A 359 -18.31 -9.45 5.19
C ASP A 359 -19.14 -10.44 4.35
N ALA A 360 -20.47 -10.25 4.28
CA ALA A 360 -21.32 -11.05 3.41
C ALA A 360 -20.96 -10.87 1.92
N TRP A 361 -20.74 -9.63 1.46
CA TRP A 361 -20.32 -9.33 0.08
C TRP A 361 -19.00 -10.01 -0.28
N LEU A 362 -18.03 -9.98 0.65
CA LEU A 362 -16.72 -10.59 0.46
C LEU A 362 -16.80 -12.12 0.39
N ARG A 363 -17.66 -12.73 1.20
CA ARG A 363 -17.89 -14.19 1.21
C ARG A 363 -18.67 -14.67 -0.02
N SER A 364 -19.67 -13.93 -0.46
CA SER A 364 -20.48 -14.28 -1.63
C SER A 364 -19.79 -13.99 -2.97
N GLY A 365 -18.61 -13.37 -2.95
CA GLY A 365 -17.91 -12.92 -4.15
C GLY A 365 -18.69 -11.84 -4.91
N LEU A 366 -19.43 -10.98 -4.20
CA LEU A 366 -20.17 -9.88 -4.83
C LEU A 366 -19.22 -8.93 -5.58
N LEU A 367 -18.07 -8.67 -4.98
CA LEU A 367 -16.98 -7.86 -5.53
C LEU A 367 -16.13 -8.71 -6.48
N VAL A 368 -16.12 -8.33 -7.76
CA VAL A 368 -15.41 -9.01 -8.83
C VAL A 368 -14.25 -8.14 -9.31
N ASP A 369 -13.03 -8.57 -9.01
CA ASP A 369 -11.82 -7.92 -9.51
C ASP A 369 -11.55 -8.37 -10.96
N LEU A 370 -11.61 -7.42 -11.89
CA LEU A 370 -11.39 -7.69 -13.31
C LEU A 370 -9.91 -7.86 -13.68
N LEU A 371 -8.95 -7.42 -12.85
CA LEU A 371 -7.52 -7.56 -13.16
C LEU A 371 -7.07 -9.03 -13.25
N PRO A 372 -7.42 -9.92 -12.30
CA PRO A 372 -7.20 -11.37 -12.43
C PRO A 372 -7.91 -11.98 -13.64
N VAL A 373 -9.08 -11.46 -14.02
CA VAL A 373 -9.79 -11.92 -15.22
C VAL A 373 -8.99 -11.55 -16.46
N VAL A 374 -8.54 -10.31 -16.62
CA VAL A 374 -7.73 -9.86 -17.76
C VAL A 374 -6.41 -10.63 -17.84
N THR A 375 -5.63 -10.66 -16.76
CA THR A 375 -4.31 -11.32 -16.74
C THR A 375 -4.40 -12.83 -16.95
N GLY A 376 -5.49 -13.47 -16.50
CA GLY A 376 -5.78 -14.88 -16.75
C GLY A 376 -6.34 -15.17 -18.14
N SER A 377 -6.84 -14.16 -18.86
CA SER A 377 -7.49 -14.33 -20.17
C SER A 377 -6.58 -14.00 -21.33
N ILE A 378 -5.70 -13.01 -21.17
CA ILE A 378 -4.88 -12.50 -22.27
C ILE A 378 -3.41 -12.30 -21.89
N VAL A 379 -2.56 -12.47 -22.90
CA VAL A 379 -1.25 -11.82 -22.97
C VAL A 379 -1.47 -10.48 -23.66
N LEU A 380 -1.03 -9.38 -23.06
CA LEU A 380 -1.20 -8.02 -23.59
C LEU A 380 0.13 -7.48 -24.12
N GLY A 381 0.16 -6.91 -25.32
CA GLY A 381 1.33 -6.30 -25.94
C GLY A 381 1.73 -4.93 -25.37
N GLU A 382 1.41 -4.64 -24.11
CA GLU A 382 1.79 -3.41 -23.40
C GLU A 382 2.70 -3.77 -22.21
N PRO A 383 3.49 -2.82 -21.68
CA PRO A 383 4.48 -3.09 -20.63
C PRO A 383 3.86 -3.36 -19.24
N SER A 384 2.54 -3.16 -19.09
CA SER A 384 1.83 -3.46 -17.84
C SER A 384 0.35 -3.74 -18.09
N TYR A 385 -0.31 -4.28 -17.06
CA TYR A 385 -1.75 -4.53 -17.01
C TYR A 385 -2.43 -3.49 -16.09
N SER A 386 -2.03 -2.22 -16.14
CA SER A 386 -2.86 -1.17 -15.55
C SER A 386 -4.08 -0.95 -16.43
N ILE A 387 -5.21 -0.52 -15.86
CA ILE A 387 -6.46 -0.33 -16.62
C ILE A 387 -6.23 0.55 -17.85
N LYS A 388 -5.49 1.66 -17.71
CA LYS A 388 -5.08 2.56 -18.80
C LYS A 388 -4.38 1.88 -19.97
N LYS A 389 -3.59 0.84 -19.72
CA LYS A 389 -2.94 0.07 -20.79
C LYS A 389 -3.89 -0.92 -21.45
N VAL A 390 -4.84 -1.47 -20.68
CA VAL A 390 -5.87 -2.37 -21.21
C VAL A 390 -6.92 -1.60 -22.01
N GLU A 391 -7.22 -0.34 -21.64
CA GLU A 391 -8.14 0.57 -22.34
C GLU A 391 -7.89 0.66 -23.84
N HIS A 392 -6.61 0.66 -24.25
CA HIS A 392 -6.22 0.71 -25.66
C HIS A 392 -6.78 -0.45 -26.51
N LEU A 393 -7.29 -1.53 -25.90
CA LEU A 393 -7.91 -2.65 -26.62
C LEU A 393 -9.37 -2.39 -27.00
N TYR A 394 -10.12 -1.67 -26.16
CA TYR A 394 -11.59 -1.60 -26.24
C TYR A 394 -12.14 -0.18 -26.37
N MET A 395 -11.35 0.85 -26.11
CA MET A 395 -11.74 2.25 -26.28
C MET A 395 -10.72 3.05 -27.08
N GLU A 396 -11.16 4.16 -27.67
CA GLU A 396 -10.26 5.15 -28.24
C GLU A 396 -9.39 5.77 -27.13
N ARG A 397 -8.18 6.20 -27.49
CA ARG A 397 -7.30 6.85 -26.51
C ARG A 397 -7.96 8.10 -25.96
N ARG A 398 -8.01 8.23 -24.64
CA ARG A 398 -8.52 9.42 -23.96
C ARG A 398 -7.73 10.65 -24.45
N SER A 399 -8.43 11.74 -24.78
CA SER A 399 -7.85 12.99 -25.27
C SER A 399 -6.87 13.65 -24.28
N ALA A 400 -6.90 13.24 -23.01
CA ALA A 400 -6.03 13.68 -21.94
C ALA A 400 -5.09 12.54 -21.51
N GLU A 401 -4.03 12.29 -22.27
CA GLU A 401 -3.05 11.21 -22.03
C GLU A 401 -2.18 11.41 -20.76
N VAL A 402 -2.48 12.37 -19.87
CA VAL A 402 -1.67 12.68 -18.67
C VAL A 402 -2.53 13.04 -17.45
N THR A 403 -3.31 12.10 -16.93
CA THR A 403 -3.95 12.24 -15.61
C THR A 403 -3.79 10.96 -14.79
N ASN A 404 -2.65 10.78 -14.12
CA ASN A 404 -2.40 9.70 -13.17
C ASN A 404 -3.31 9.81 -11.93
N ALA A 405 -3.47 8.75 -11.15
CA ALA A 405 -4.15 8.80 -9.84
C ALA A 405 -3.51 9.82 -8.87
N GLY A 406 -2.26 10.23 -9.10
CA GLY A 406 -1.64 11.35 -8.40
C GLY A 406 -2.30 12.70 -8.72
N ASP A 407 -2.92 12.83 -9.89
CA ASP A 407 -3.51 14.07 -10.38
C ASP A 407 -4.89 14.33 -9.74
N SER A 408 -5.66 13.29 -9.40
CA SER A 408 -6.90 13.44 -8.61
C SER A 408 -6.60 13.94 -7.19
N VAL A 409 -5.57 13.36 -6.54
CA VAL A 409 -5.10 13.80 -5.21
C VAL A 409 -4.56 15.23 -5.23
N VAL A 410 -3.78 15.60 -6.25
CA VAL A 410 -3.28 16.97 -6.42
C VAL A 410 -4.43 17.94 -6.68
N ALA A 411 -5.39 17.59 -7.54
CA ALA A 411 -6.58 18.40 -7.78
C ALA A 411 -7.40 18.59 -6.50
N TYR A 412 -7.56 17.54 -5.69
CA TYR A 412 -8.27 17.62 -4.42
C TYR A 412 -7.55 18.52 -3.41
N LEU A 413 -6.22 18.42 -3.32
CA LEU A 413 -5.42 19.33 -2.50
C LEU A 413 -5.49 20.77 -2.98
N ASN A 414 -5.54 21.01 -4.29
CA ASN A 414 -5.70 22.35 -4.84
C ASN A 414 -7.07 22.93 -4.45
N TRP A 415 -8.13 22.12 -4.55
CA TRP A 415 -9.48 22.52 -4.11
C TRP A 415 -9.52 22.88 -2.62
N GLN A 416 -8.89 22.07 -1.75
CA GLN A 416 -8.81 22.38 -0.32
C GLN A 416 -8.15 23.73 -0.01
N ASN A 417 -7.32 24.25 -0.93
CA ASN A 417 -6.63 25.53 -0.79
C ASN A 417 -7.24 26.67 -1.63
N SER A 418 -8.19 26.39 -2.54
CA SER A 418 -8.73 27.40 -3.46
C SER A 418 -9.87 28.23 -2.85
N GLY A 419 -10.56 27.71 -1.83
CA GLY A 419 -11.75 28.33 -1.25
C GLY A 419 -13.01 28.18 -2.13
N GLU A 420 -12.96 27.32 -3.15
CA GLU A 420 -14.12 26.97 -3.99
C GLU A 420 -15.22 26.25 -3.17
N PRO A 421 -16.47 26.26 -3.66
CA PRO A 421 -17.58 25.53 -3.05
C PRO A 421 -17.29 24.03 -2.85
N ARG A 422 -18.04 23.41 -1.95
CA ARG A 422 -17.89 21.98 -1.59
C ARG A 422 -18.68 21.02 -2.47
N LEU A 423 -19.24 21.51 -3.57
CA LEU A 423 -20.01 20.71 -4.52
C LEU A 423 -19.33 20.77 -5.89
N PRO A 424 -19.24 19.66 -6.63
CA PRO A 424 -18.80 19.70 -8.03
C PRO A 424 -19.78 20.53 -8.86
N GLY A 425 -19.25 21.36 -9.76
CA GLY A 425 -20.05 22.16 -10.69
C GLY A 425 -19.34 23.42 -11.18
N ASP A 426 -20.04 24.24 -11.94
CA ASP A 426 -19.51 25.51 -12.43
C ASP A 426 -19.48 26.57 -11.32
N ALA A 427 -18.46 27.43 -11.34
CA ALA A 427 -18.39 28.58 -10.44
C ALA A 427 -19.49 29.62 -10.77
N PRO A 428 -20.05 30.34 -9.78
CA PRO A 428 -19.64 30.37 -8.37
C PRO A 428 -20.36 29.36 -7.45
N GLU A 429 -21.39 28.66 -7.91
CA GLU A 429 -22.19 27.76 -7.07
C GLU A 429 -21.52 26.40 -6.81
N GLY A 430 -20.66 25.95 -7.74
CA GLY A 430 -19.88 24.72 -7.66
C GLY A 430 -18.37 24.93 -7.82
N SER A 431 -17.63 23.84 -7.67
CA SER A 431 -16.18 23.76 -7.84
C SER A 431 -15.83 23.06 -9.16
N PRO A 432 -15.20 23.79 -10.11
CA PRO A 432 -14.66 23.19 -11.32
C PRO A 432 -13.56 22.14 -11.02
N LEU A 433 -12.81 22.31 -9.92
CA LEU A 433 -11.82 21.34 -9.48
C LEU A 433 -12.47 20.02 -9.04
N LEU A 434 -13.51 20.07 -8.21
CA LEU A 434 -14.26 18.88 -7.82
C LEU A 434 -14.99 18.24 -9.01
N LEU A 435 -15.50 19.05 -9.94
CA LEU A 435 -16.12 18.55 -11.18
C LEU A 435 -15.10 17.79 -12.03
N GLY A 436 -13.87 18.30 -12.15
CA GLY A 436 -12.79 17.60 -12.85
C GLY A 436 -12.48 16.24 -12.24
N ILE A 437 -12.47 16.15 -10.90
CA ILE A 437 -12.28 14.88 -10.17
C ILE A 437 -13.47 13.94 -10.39
N GLU A 438 -14.71 14.45 -10.33
CA GLU A 438 -15.90 13.63 -10.59
C GLU A 438 -15.90 13.06 -12.00
N ASN A 439 -15.55 13.87 -12.99
CA ASN A 439 -15.46 13.43 -14.38
C ASN A 439 -14.37 12.36 -14.57
N TYR A 440 -13.22 12.53 -13.93
CA TYR A 440 -12.16 11.53 -13.96
C TYR A 440 -12.63 10.18 -13.39
N ASN A 441 -13.24 10.19 -12.21
CA ASN A 441 -13.75 8.98 -11.56
C ASN A 441 -14.93 8.36 -12.34
N ARG A 442 -15.77 9.18 -12.97
CA ARG A 442 -16.80 8.72 -13.92
C ARG A 442 -16.19 7.99 -15.11
N GLU A 443 -15.16 8.55 -15.74
CA GLU A 443 -14.47 7.90 -16.86
C GLU A 443 -13.85 6.56 -16.43
N ASP A 444 -13.33 6.44 -15.21
CA ASP A 444 -12.76 5.18 -14.71
C ASP A 444 -13.86 4.12 -14.43
N CYS A 445 -15.02 4.54 -13.92
CA CYS A 445 -16.20 3.67 -13.80
C CYS A 445 -16.70 3.22 -15.19
N GLU A 446 -16.82 4.13 -16.15
CA GLU A 446 -17.24 3.84 -17.53
C GLU A 446 -16.25 2.93 -18.25
N SER A 447 -14.94 3.17 -18.09
CA SER A 447 -13.88 2.29 -18.60
C SER A 447 -14.02 0.87 -18.06
N THR A 448 -14.39 0.72 -16.79
CA THR A 448 -14.66 -0.58 -16.16
C THR A 448 -15.90 -1.26 -16.77
N VAL A 449 -16.94 -0.49 -17.13
CA VAL A 449 -18.10 -0.99 -17.91
C VAL A 449 -17.63 -1.55 -19.25
N PHE A 450 -16.89 -0.77 -20.03
CA PHE A 450 -16.44 -1.16 -21.36
C PHE A 450 -15.47 -2.34 -21.34
N LEU A 451 -14.59 -2.41 -20.33
CA LEU A 451 -13.74 -3.57 -20.12
C LEU A 451 -14.57 -4.83 -19.86
N HIS A 452 -15.60 -4.73 -19.01
CA HIS A 452 -16.47 -5.86 -18.71
C HIS A 452 -17.20 -6.33 -19.98
N ASP A 453 -17.79 -5.41 -20.74
CA ASP A 453 -18.47 -5.72 -22.02
C ASP A 453 -17.51 -6.39 -23.01
N TRP A 454 -16.27 -5.89 -23.11
CA TRP A 454 -15.23 -6.47 -23.97
C TRP A 454 -14.85 -7.89 -23.54
N LEU A 455 -14.69 -8.15 -22.24
CA LEU A 455 -14.43 -9.49 -21.71
C LEU A 455 -15.60 -10.45 -21.96
N LEU A 456 -16.84 -9.97 -21.85
CA LEU A 456 -18.04 -10.75 -22.17
C LEU A 456 -18.10 -11.11 -23.67
N ALA A 457 -17.77 -10.16 -24.55
CA ALA A 457 -17.67 -10.41 -25.99
C ALA A 457 -16.62 -11.49 -26.29
N LEU A 458 -15.41 -11.36 -25.72
CA LEU A 458 -14.38 -12.40 -25.84
C LEU A 458 -14.83 -13.76 -25.32
N ARG A 459 -15.55 -13.80 -24.18
CA ARG A 459 -16.09 -15.05 -23.63
C ARG A 459 -17.05 -15.73 -24.62
N ARG A 460 -17.92 -14.94 -25.26
CA ARG A 460 -18.86 -15.42 -26.29
C ARG A 460 -18.13 -15.92 -27.54
N GLU A 461 -17.13 -15.19 -28.03
CA GLU A 461 -16.30 -15.59 -29.17
C GLU A 461 -15.56 -16.92 -28.93
N GLN A 462 -15.16 -17.19 -27.69
CA GLN A 462 -14.55 -18.46 -27.28
C GLN A 462 -15.57 -19.60 -27.07
N GLY A 463 -16.88 -19.34 -27.25
CA GLY A 463 -17.93 -20.33 -27.03
C GLY A 463 -18.03 -20.81 -25.57
N LEU A 464 -17.60 -19.98 -24.61
CA LEU A 464 -17.66 -20.30 -23.19
C LEU A 464 -19.08 -20.03 -22.65
N PRO A 465 -19.55 -20.85 -21.69
CA PRO A 465 -20.87 -20.67 -21.08
C PRO A 465 -20.94 -19.33 -20.32
N GLU A 466 -22.16 -18.79 -20.19
CA GLU A 466 -22.40 -17.53 -19.47
C GLU A 466 -22.21 -17.65 -17.97
N HIS A 467 -22.52 -18.81 -17.40
CA HIS A 467 -22.20 -19.12 -16.02
C HIS A 467 -20.75 -19.62 -15.94
N PRO A 468 -19.96 -19.15 -14.94
CA PRO A 468 -18.67 -19.75 -14.66
C PRO A 468 -18.83 -21.27 -14.64
N ARG A 469 -17.95 -22.00 -15.34
CA ARG A 469 -17.88 -23.43 -15.11
C ARG A 469 -17.47 -23.56 -13.66
N GLU A 470 -18.40 -24.01 -12.81
CA GLU A 470 -18.08 -24.48 -11.48
C GLU A 470 -16.91 -25.43 -11.68
N THR A 471 -15.71 -25.02 -11.25
CA THR A 471 -14.77 -26.01 -10.77
C THR A 471 -15.59 -26.76 -9.75
N ALA A 472 -15.93 -28.03 -10.02
CA ALA A 472 -16.38 -28.98 -8.99
C ALA A 472 -15.56 -28.60 -7.78
N THR A 473 -16.24 -28.05 -6.77
CA THR A 473 -15.62 -27.17 -5.79
C THR A 473 -14.26 -27.76 -5.48
N ASP A 474 -13.19 -27.02 -5.77
CA ASP A 474 -12.17 -26.97 -4.74
C ASP A 474 -12.96 -26.42 -3.54
N GLU A 475 -13.64 -27.34 -2.83
CA GLU A 475 -13.60 -27.38 -1.41
C GLU A 475 -12.13 -27.08 -1.20
N LYS A 476 -11.80 -25.81 -0.91
CA LYS A 476 -10.56 -25.52 -0.23
C LYS A 476 -10.54 -26.61 0.80
N PRO A 477 -9.67 -27.64 0.68
CA PRO A 477 -9.79 -28.85 1.46
C PRO A 477 -9.98 -28.32 2.85
N GLN A 478 -11.13 -28.64 3.47
CA GLN A 478 -11.57 -28.03 4.72
C GLN A 478 -10.33 -28.02 5.58
N LYS A 479 -9.68 -26.84 5.72
CA LYS A 479 -8.22 -26.81 5.91
C LYS A 479 -8.01 -27.61 7.17
N GLU A 480 -7.40 -28.81 7.08
CA GLU A 480 -7.28 -29.69 8.24
C GLU A 480 -6.77 -28.76 9.35
N PRO A 481 -7.53 -28.62 10.47
CA PRO A 481 -7.18 -27.64 11.47
C PRO A 481 -5.71 -27.87 11.78
N TRP A 482 -4.92 -26.81 11.67
CA TRP A 482 -3.48 -26.95 11.81
C TRP A 482 -3.20 -27.67 13.13
N PRO A 483 -2.17 -28.51 13.26
CA PRO A 483 -1.97 -29.29 14.49
C PRO A 483 -2.04 -28.46 15.79
N LEU A 484 -1.72 -27.16 15.72
CA LEU A 484 -1.86 -26.20 16.83
C LEU A 484 -3.29 -25.65 17.02
N GLU A 485 -4.08 -25.48 15.96
CA GLU A 485 -5.51 -25.13 16.04
C GLU A 485 -6.33 -26.31 16.58
N GLN A 486 -6.02 -27.53 16.13
CA GLN A 486 -6.59 -28.76 16.67
C GLN A 486 -6.23 -28.92 18.15
N LEU A 487 -4.96 -28.73 18.52
CA LEU A 487 -4.51 -28.75 19.92
C LEU A 487 -5.18 -27.66 20.75
N SER A 488 -5.38 -26.46 20.20
CA SER A 488 -6.12 -25.38 20.87
C SER A 488 -7.57 -25.81 21.16
N ALA A 489 -8.26 -26.41 20.19
CA ALA A 489 -9.62 -26.89 20.35
C ALA A 489 -9.70 -28.02 21.39
N ASP A 490 -8.78 -28.98 21.33
CA ASP A 490 -8.71 -30.09 22.28
C ASP A 490 -8.46 -29.59 23.72
N LEU A 491 -7.54 -28.63 23.89
CA LEU A 491 -7.25 -28.04 25.20
C LEU A 491 -8.44 -27.28 25.78
N LEU A 492 -9.28 -26.65 24.95
CA LEU A 492 -10.51 -25.98 25.40
C LEU A 492 -11.62 -26.98 25.71
N ALA A 493 -11.75 -28.05 24.92
CA ALA A 493 -12.75 -29.09 25.11
C ALA A 493 -12.51 -29.93 26.39
N GLU A 494 -11.24 -30.07 26.80
CA GLU A 494 -10.86 -30.74 28.05
C GLU A 494 -11.19 -29.93 29.31
N LEU A 495 -11.48 -28.62 29.19
CA LEU A 495 -11.88 -27.81 30.34
C LEU A 495 -13.24 -28.31 30.88
N PRO A 496 -13.43 -28.36 32.21
CA PRO A 496 -14.76 -28.54 32.79
C PRO A 496 -15.75 -27.53 32.19
N GLU A 497 -16.98 -27.95 31.94
CA GLU A 497 -18.01 -27.15 31.25
C GLU A 497 -18.20 -25.76 31.87
N ALA A 498 -18.15 -25.69 33.21
CA ALA A 498 -18.23 -24.44 33.98
C ALA A 498 -17.05 -23.46 33.76
N LEU A 499 -15.93 -23.93 33.19
CA LEU A 499 -14.71 -23.15 32.92
C LEU A 499 -14.47 -22.89 31.42
N GLN A 500 -15.32 -23.41 30.53
CA GLN A 500 -15.23 -23.19 29.08
C GLN A 500 -15.65 -21.77 28.67
N ILE A 501 -16.41 -21.07 29.51
CA ILE A 501 -16.84 -19.67 29.33
C ILE A 501 -15.85 -18.69 29.97
N ASP A 502 -15.72 -17.48 29.44
CA ASP A 502 -14.81 -16.46 30.01
C ASP A 502 -15.25 -16.00 31.40
N LEU A 503 -14.37 -16.24 32.38
CA LEU A 503 -14.62 -15.86 33.76
C LEU A 503 -14.24 -14.39 33.91
N GLY A 504 -15.25 -13.53 33.74
CA GLY A 504 -15.11 -12.10 34.00
C GLY A 504 -14.83 -11.78 35.47
N PRO A 505 -14.64 -10.51 35.82
CA PRO A 505 -14.28 -10.05 37.18
C PRO A 505 -15.35 -10.31 38.26
N THR A 506 -16.52 -10.84 37.88
CA THR A 506 -17.64 -11.18 38.76
C THR A 506 -17.83 -12.69 38.97
N ALA A 507 -16.85 -13.52 38.58
CA ALA A 507 -16.90 -14.97 38.79
C ALA A 507 -16.91 -15.31 40.29
N SER A 508 -17.62 -16.37 40.68
CA SER A 508 -17.66 -16.81 42.09
C SER A 508 -16.30 -17.32 42.56
N ASP A 509 -16.02 -17.17 43.85
CA ASP A 509 -14.77 -17.67 44.47
C ASP A 509 -14.57 -19.18 44.23
N ASP A 510 -15.65 -19.95 44.17
CA ASP A 510 -15.60 -21.38 43.86
C ASP A 510 -15.10 -21.66 42.43
N LEU A 511 -15.50 -20.84 41.45
CA LEU A 511 -15.03 -20.96 40.07
C LEU A 511 -13.58 -20.47 39.92
N LEU A 512 -13.22 -19.42 40.67
CA LEU A 512 -11.85 -18.90 40.73
C LEU A 512 -10.88 -19.88 41.41
N ALA A 513 -11.35 -20.68 42.37
CA ALA A 513 -10.57 -21.77 42.95
C ALA A 513 -10.52 -22.99 42.03
N ALA A 514 -11.62 -23.29 41.33
CA ALA A 514 -11.69 -24.42 40.38
C ALA A 514 -10.71 -24.26 39.22
N GLN A 515 -10.48 -23.05 38.69
CA GLN A 515 -9.51 -22.82 37.60
C GLN A 515 -8.05 -23.09 37.99
N GLU A 516 -7.71 -23.08 39.29
CA GLU A 516 -6.36 -23.36 39.79
C GLU A 516 -6.10 -24.86 40.00
N GLN A 517 -7.16 -25.70 39.94
CA GLN A 517 -7.02 -27.15 39.98
C GLN A 517 -6.30 -27.67 38.74
N ARG A 518 -5.50 -28.72 38.93
CA ARG A 518 -4.74 -29.34 37.84
C ARG A 518 -5.60 -30.33 37.07
N GLY A 519 -5.62 -30.15 35.75
CA GLY A 519 -6.25 -31.07 34.81
C GLY A 519 -5.38 -32.30 34.51
N PRO A 520 -5.84 -33.18 33.62
CA PRO A 520 -5.17 -34.43 33.26
C PRO A 520 -3.79 -34.22 32.62
N ARG A 521 -3.52 -33.01 32.09
CA ARG A 521 -2.23 -32.62 31.52
C ARG A 521 -1.23 -32.07 32.56
N GLY A 522 -1.59 -32.06 33.84
CA GLY A 522 -0.74 -31.56 34.93
C GLY A 522 -0.63 -30.04 35.03
N LEU A 523 -1.27 -29.30 34.12
CA LEU A 523 -1.43 -27.84 34.14
C LEU A 523 -2.69 -27.46 34.93
N SER A 524 -2.71 -26.27 35.54
CA SER A 524 -3.98 -25.73 36.04
C SER A 524 -4.90 -25.38 34.86
N TRP A 525 -6.22 -25.47 35.06
CA TRP A 525 -7.20 -25.16 34.02
C TRP A 525 -7.05 -23.74 33.46
N ARG A 526 -6.66 -22.78 34.33
CA ARG A 526 -6.30 -21.42 33.93
C ARG A 526 -5.12 -21.38 32.95
N VAL A 527 -4.04 -22.10 33.25
CA VAL A 527 -2.85 -22.16 32.40
C VAL A 527 -3.15 -22.88 31.08
N GLN A 528 -3.92 -23.97 31.13
CA GLN A 528 -4.36 -24.70 29.95
C GLN A 528 -5.20 -23.83 29.01
N ARG A 529 -6.13 -23.04 29.55
CA ARG A 529 -6.94 -22.09 28.77
C ARG A 529 -6.10 -20.98 28.14
N LEU A 530 -5.19 -20.37 28.90
CA LEU A 530 -4.28 -19.35 28.39
C LEU A 530 -3.42 -19.91 27.25
N LEU A 531 -2.88 -21.13 27.43
CA LEU A 531 -2.13 -21.81 26.39
C LEU A 531 -2.99 -22.01 25.13
N ALA A 532 -4.21 -22.50 25.28
CA ALA A 532 -5.14 -22.67 24.16
C ALA A 532 -5.44 -21.35 23.43
N GLN A 533 -5.65 -20.24 24.15
CA GLN A 533 -5.91 -18.94 23.54
C GLN A 533 -4.67 -18.32 22.85
N LEU A 534 -3.45 -18.65 23.31
CA LEU A 534 -2.20 -18.15 22.75
C LEU A 534 -1.72 -18.95 21.52
N LEU A 535 -2.09 -20.22 21.41
CA LEU A 535 -1.68 -21.11 20.30
C LEU A 535 -2.10 -20.57 18.91
N PRO A 536 -3.33 -20.06 18.69
CA PRO A 536 -3.73 -19.42 17.43
C PRO A 536 -3.04 -18.07 17.16
N PHE A 537 -2.60 -17.37 18.21
CA PHE A 537 -2.02 -16.02 18.08
C PHE A 537 -0.60 -16.05 17.49
N HIS A 538 0.19 -17.08 17.78
CA HIS A 538 1.56 -17.24 17.27
C HIS A 538 1.64 -17.71 15.80
N HIS A 539 0.49 -17.99 15.16
CA HIS A 539 0.42 -18.49 13.78
C HIS A 539 -0.19 -17.47 12.78
N ARG A 540 -0.62 -16.28 13.24
CA ARG A 540 -1.21 -15.25 12.36
C ARG A 540 -0.20 -14.27 11.80
#